data_AF-A0A5M6I3K8-F1
#
_entry.id   AF-A0A5M6I3K8-F1
#
_cell.length_a   1.000
_cell.length_b   1.000
_cell.length_c   1.000
_cell.angle_alpha   90.00
_cell.angle_beta   90.00
_cell.angle_gamma   90.00
#
_symmetry.space_group_name_H-M   'P 1'
#
loop_
_entity.id
_entity.type
_entity.pdbx_description
1 polymer ?
#
loop_
_entity_poly.entity_id
_entity_poly.type
_entity_poly.pdbx_seq_one_letter_code
_entity_poly.pdbx_strand_id
1 'polypeptide(L)'
;MASSMTLSHRQPDVASVEAPERPDARPRSGGAPRPARAPLRLGLVRHFEVAHGPPAGWVSVADIARWIEDYDAAGVRHKPVDLGPLPWPRCIASTAPRALTTARALYQGDIETLPQLCEPKLNPFRTGDLRLPFAGWRMLLRLAWMTSHSSQRDVKRTFLTEIERVADRLTEAPDDTLVVSHAGSMMFLRRALIRRGFTGPRFGIAECGRLYVFTRGA
;
A
#
# COMPACT_ATOMS: atom_id res chain seq x y z
N MET A 1 -8.98 106.75 -22.83
CA MET A 1 -8.67 105.44 -22.24
C MET A 1 -8.99 104.35 -23.26
N ALA A 2 -7.97 103.55 -23.58
CA ALA A 2 -7.93 102.22 -24.19
C ALA A 2 -8.90 101.82 -25.33
N SER A 3 -8.33 101.79 -26.55
CA SER A 3 -8.61 100.84 -27.63
C SER A 3 -8.33 99.39 -27.20
N SER A 4 -9.01 98.39 -27.79
CA SER A 4 -8.41 97.51 -28.80
C SER A 4 -9.26 96.29 -29.13
N MET A 5 -9.43 96.08 -30.43
CA MET A 5 -9.93 94.89 -31.11
C MET A 5 -9.05 93.67 -30.82
N THR A 6 -9.64 92.46 -30.86
CA THR A 6 -8.87 91.21 -31.06
C THR A 6 -9.62 90.26 -31.99
N LEU A 7 -8.92 89.89 -33.07
CA LEU A 7 -9.17 88.75 -33.94
C LEU A 7 -8.84 87.43 -33.22
N SER A 8 -9.50 86.32 -33.60
CA SER A 8 -8.95 84.96 -33.46
C SER A 8 -9.62 84.05 -34.50
N HIS A 9 -9.01 83.90 -35.67
CA HIS A 9 -8.03 82.86 -36.08
C HIS A 9 -8.61 81.44 -36.24
N ARG A 10 -8.74 81.05 -37.51
CA ARG A 10 -9.02 79.72 -38.06
C ARG A 10 -7.97 78.70 -37.59
N GLN A 11 -8.43 77.49 -37.29
CA GLN A 11 -7.63 76.32 -36.93
C GLN A 11 -7.30 75.51 -38.19
N PRO A 12 -6.07 74.98 -38.37
CA PRO A 12 -5.74 74.09 -39.49
C PRO A 12 -5.81 72.61 -39.11
N ASP A 13 -6.22 71.80 -40.10
CA ASP A 13 -6.24 70.33 -40.11
C ASP A 13 -4.85 69.72 -39.89
N VAL A 14 -4.77 68.71 -39.02
CA VAL A 14 -3.56 67.91 -38.80
C VAL A 14 -3.74 66.56 -39.46
N ALA A 15 -2.83 66.26 -40.38
CA ALA A 15 -2.72 65.03 -41.15
C ALA A 15 -2.46 63.79 -40.27
N SER A 16 -3.08 62.68 -40.68
CA SER A 16 -2.94 61.34 -40.15
C SER A 16 -1.49 60.84 -40.14
N VAL A 17 -1.06 60.32 -38.99
CA VAL A 17 0.18 59.54 -38.86
C VAL A 17 -0.22 58.07 -38.70
N GLU A 18 0.18 57.25 -39.68
CA GLU A 18 -0.05 55.80 -39.73
C GLU A 18 0.89 55.09 -38.75
N ALA A 19 0.35 54.23 -37.88
CA ALA A 19 1.12 53.45 -36.92
C ALA A 19 1.60 52.12 -37.54
N PRO A 20 2.78 51.59 -37.15
CA PRO A 20 3.29 50.35 -37.72
C PRO A 20 2.52 49.12 -37.18
N GLU A 21 2.20 48.20 -38.09
CA GLU A 21 1.56 46.90 -37.82
C GLU A 21 2.33 46.08 -36.76
N ARG A 22 1.57 45.54 -35.80
CA ARG A 22 2.07 44.58 -34.81
C ARG A 22 2.20 43.20 -35.47
N PRO A 23 3.28 42.43 -35.24
CA PRO A 23 3.40 41.09 -35.80
C PRO A 23 2.43 40.12 -35.14
N ASP A 24 1.85 39.28 -35.99
CA ASP A 24 0.85 38.24 -35.72
C ASP A 24 1.02 37.51 -34.39
N ALA A 25 -0.06 37.52 -33.60
CA ALA A 25 -0.24 36.63 -32.47
C ALA A 25 -0.39 35.19 -33.00
N ARG A 26 0.64 34.36 -32.80
CA ARG A 26 0.52 32.91 -33.01
C ARG A 26 -0.68 32.37 -32.20
N PRO A 27 -1.52 31.50 -32.78
CA PRO A 27 -2.62 30.90 -32.05
C PRO A 27 -2.06 30.09 -30.87
N ARG A 28 -2.59 30.34 -29.67
CA ARG A 28 -2.33 29.51 -28.49
C ARG A 28 -2.78 28.09 -28.83
N SER A 29 -1.84 27.17 -28.96
CA SER A 29 -2.15 25.75 -29.03
C SER A 29 -2.90 25.37 -27.76
N GLY A 30 -4.20 25.14 -27.88
CA GLY A 30 -5.00 24.51 -26.84
C GLY A 30 -4.43 23.13 -26.60
N GLY A 31 -3.59 22.98 -25.59
CA GLY A 31 -3.07 21.69 -25.17
C GLY A 31 -4.24 20.79 -24.83
N ALA A 32 -4.35 19.66 -25.54
CA ALA A 32 -5.35 18.65 -25.25
C ALA A 32 -5.27 18.27 -23.75
N PRO A 33 -6.42 18.01 -23.09
CA PRO A 33 -6.42 17.55 -21.71
C PRO A 33 -5.51 16.34 -21.59
N ARG A 34 -4.57 16.37 -20.64
CA ARG A 34 -3.71 15.21 -20.36
C ARG A 34 -4.64 14.03 -20.04
N PRO A 35 -4.51 12.87 -20.70
CA PRO A 35 -5.40 11.74 -20.43
C PRO A 35 -5.37 11.43 -18.93
N ALA A 36 -6.55 11.22 -18.36
CA ALA A 36 -6.69 10.84 -16.95
C ALA A 36 -5.82 9.61 -16.69
N ARG A 37 -4.96 9.69 -15.67
CA ARG A 37 -4.09 8.56 -15.29
C ARG A 37 -4.99 7.38 -14.92
N ALA A 38 -4.65 6.19 -15.41
CA ALA A 38 -5.34 4.96 -15.02
C ALA A 38 -5.34 4.81 -13.49
N PRO A 39 -6.38 4.24 -12.89
CA PRO A 39 -6.45 4.06 -11.44
C PRO A 39 -5.30 3.17 -10.95
N LEU A 40 -4.67 3.55 -9.85
CA LEU A 40 -3.59 2.77 -9.22
C LEU A 40 -4.18 1.50 -8.61
N ARG A 41 -3.59 0.34 -8.90
CA ARG A 41 -4.00 -0.96 -8.36
C ARG A 41 -2.98 -1.52 -7.38
N LEU A 42 -3.47 -2.05 -6.26
CA LEU A 42 -2.68 -2.80 -5.29
C LEU A 42 -3.28 -4.19 -5.13
N GLY A 43 -2.53 -5.23 -5.43
CA GLY A 43 -2.93 -6.62 -5.28
C GLY A 43 -2.37 -7.17 -3.97
N LEU A 44 -3.20 -7.55 -3.01
CA LEU A 44 -2.74 -8.22 -1.79
C LEU A 44 -2.91 -9.74 -1.94
N VAL A 45 -1.87 -10.51 -1.65
CA VAL A 45 -1.90 -11.97 -1.63
C VAL A 45 -1.32 -12.48 -0.31
N ARG A 46 -2.04 -13.37 0.37
CA ARG A 46 -1.47 -14.11 1.50
C ARG A 46 -0.58 -15.22 0.94
N HIS A 47 0.57 -15.44 1.57
CA HIS A 47 1.44 -16.57 1.24
C HIS A 47 0.68 -17.90 1.12
N PHE A 48 1.22 -18.84 0.35
CA PHE A 48 0.71 -20.20 0.24
C PHE A 48 0.68 -20.93 1.57
N GLU A 49 -0.19 -21.93 1.67
CA GLU A 49 -0.29 -22.75 2.87
C GLU A 49 1.05 -23.46 3.13
N VAL A 50 1.51 -23.43 4.38
CA VAL A 50 2.77 -24.08 4.76
C VAL A 50 2.52 -25.58 4.92
N ALA A 51 3.45 -26.40 4.45
CA ALA A 51 3.40 -27.86 4.56
C ALA A 51 3.77 -28.37 5.96
N HIS A 52 3.32 -27.66 7.01
CA HIS A 52 3.54 -28.01 8.40
C HIS A 52 2.27 -27.71 9.22
N GLY A 53 1.70 -28.77 9.79
CA GLY A 53 0.45 -28.70 10.55
C GLY A 53 0.65 -28.12 11.95
N PRO A 54 -0.43 -27.81 12.67
CA PRO A 54 -0.35 -27.39 14.07
C PRO A 54 0.22 -28.53 14.94
N PRO A 55 0.89 -28.21 16.06
CA PRO A 55 1.38 -29.24 16.97
C PRO A 55 0.20 -29.93 17.66
N ALA A 56 0.34 -31.23 17.90
CA ALA A 56 -0.67 -32.05 18.56
C ALA A 56 -0.56 -32.00 20.09
N GLY A 57 -1.69 -32.19 20.77
CA GLY A 57 -1.73 -32.30 22.24
C GLY A 57 -1.55 -30.97 22.98
N TRP A 58 -1.09 -31.08 24.22
CA TRP A 58 -0.87 -29.96 25.13
C TRP A 58 0.59 -29.52 25.06
N VAL A 59 0.81 -28.30 24.60
CA VAL A 59 2.16 -27.79 24.31
C VAL A 59 2.48 -26.60 25.21
N SER A 60 3.75 -26.47 25.58
CA SER A 60 4.31 -25.34 26.31
C SER A 60 4.67 -24.18 25.38
N VAL A 61 5.06 -23.04 25.94
CA VAL A 61 5.60 -21.93 25.15
C VAL A 61 6.89 -22.30 24.40
N ALA A 62 7.72 -23.19 24.97
CA ALA A 62 8.93 -23.68 24.33
C ALA A 62 8.61 -24.59 23.12
N ASP A 63 7.58 -25.42 23.25
CA ASP A 63 7.09 -26.26 22.15
C ASP A 63 6.52 -25.39 21.02
N ILE A 64 5.80 -24.31 21.34
CA ILE A 64 5.32 -23.34 20.34
C ILE A 64 6.49 -22.65 19.64
N ALA A 65 7.56 -22.28 20.37
CA ALA A 65 8.74 -21.66 19.77
C ALA A 65 9.42 -22.60 18.76
N ARG A 66 9.66 -23.87 19.14
CA ARG A 66 10.21 -24.88 18.21
C ARG A 66 9.29 -25.12 17.01
N TRP A 67 7.98 -25.21 17.25
CA TRP A 67 7.01 -25.35 16.16
C TRP A 67 7.06 -24.17 15.18
N ILE A 68 7.28 -22.94 15.64
CA ILE A 68 7.46 -21.77 14.75
C ILE A 68 8.72 -21.92 13.89
N GLU A 69 9.83 -22.39 14.48
CA GLU A 69 11.08 -22.64 13.74
C GLU A 69 10.88 -23.70 12.65
N ASP A 70 10.25 -24.82 12.98
CA ASP A 70 9.91 -25.89 12.04
C ASP A 70 8.96 -25.39 10.94
N TYR A 71 7.97 -24.57 11.31
CA TYR A 71 7.02 -23.96 10.37
C TYR A 71 7.70 -22.97 9.42
N ASP A 72 8.67 -22.19 9.88
CA ASP A 72 9.43 -21.24 9.05
C ASP A 72 10.40 -21.97 8.10
N ALA A 73 10.94 -23.12 8.52
CA ALA A 73 11.78 -23.98 7.70
C ALA A 73 11.00 -24.83 6.69
N ALA A 74 9.70 -25.05 6.93
CA ALA A 74 8.86 -25.86 6.06
C ALA A 74 8.58 -25.19 4.71
N GLY A 75 8.42 -26.02 3.68
CA GLY A 75 7.98 -25.58 2.35
C GLY A 75 6.51 -25.13 2.33
N VAL A 76 6.07 -24.64 1.17
CA VAL A 76 4.68 -24.27 0.92
C VAL A 76 3.99 -25.20 -0.07
N ARG A 77 2.67 -25.34 0.05
CA ARG A 77 1.82 -26.05 -0.89
C ARG A 77 1.46 -25.10 -2.04
N HIS A 78 2.12 -25.27 -3.17
CA HIS A 78 1.85 -24.48 -4.37
C HIS A 78 0.43 -24.75 -4.88
N LYS A 79 -0.21 -23.68 -5.37
CA LYS A 79 -1.46 -23.78 -6.12
C LYS A 79 -1.52 -22.71 -7.20
N PRO A 80 -2.27 -22.93 -8.28
CA PRO A 80 -2.59 -21.87 -9.23
C PRO A 80 -3.27 -20.69 -8.53
N VAL A 81 -2.90 -19.47 -8.92
CA VAL A 81 -3.53 -18.24 -8.46
C VAL A 81 -3.89 -17.42 -9.68
N ASP A 82 -5.15 -17.03 -9.77
CA ASP A 82 -5.59 -16.06 -10.76
C ASP A 82 -5.13 -14.66 -10.34
N LEU A 83 -4.22 -14.07 -11.12
CA LEU A 83 -3.69 -12.72 -10.91
C LEU A 83 -4.45 -11.65 -11.71
N GLY A 84 -5.52 -12.06 -12.40
CA GLY A 84 -6.25 -11.25 -13.34
C GLY A 84 -5.53 -11.11 -14.70
N PRO A 85 -6.17 -10.45 -15.67
CA PRO A 85 -5.67 -10.35 -17.03
C PRO A 85 -4.59 -9.28 -17.22
N LEU A 86 -4.45 -8.34 -16.28
CA LEU A 86 -3.50 -7.23 -16.38
C LEU A 86 -2.23 -7.54 -15.60
N PRO A 87 -1.05 -7.30 -16.18
CA PRO A 87 0.22 -7.58 -15.52
C PRO A 87 0.38 -6.72 -14.26
N TRP A 88 1.13 -7.26 -13.31
CA TRP A 88 1.67 -6.51 -12.18
C TRP A 88 3.10 -6.11 -12.56
N PRO A 89 3.44 -4.82 -12.68
CA PRO A 89 4.79 -4.37 -13.04
C PRO A 89 5.76 -4.37 -11.86
N ARG A 90 5.25 -4.47 -10.63
CA ARG A 90 6.05 -4.49 -9.41
C ARG A 90 5.55 -5.55 -8.44
N CYS A 91 6.48 -6.20 -7.74
CA CYS A 91 6.17 -7.09 -6.64
C CYS A 91 6.96 -6.72 -5.38
N ILE A 92 6.26 -6.70 -4.25
CA ILE A 92 6.84 -6.58 -2.91
C ILE A 92 6.41 -7.79 -2.09
N ALA A 93 7.32 -8.35 -1.30
CA ALA A 93 7.02 -9.45 -0.39
C ALA A 93 7.57 -9.19 1.01
N SER A 94 6.98 -9.82 2.02
CA SER A 94 7.63 -9.90 3.33
C SER A 94 8.91 -10.72 3.26
N THR A 95 9.85 -10.52 4.19
CA THR A 95 11.09 -11.31 4.26
C THR A 95 10.91 -12.75 4.71
N ALA A 96 9.71 -13.17 5.14
CA ALA A 96 9.44 -14.54 5.54
C ALA A 96 9.60 -15.53 4.36
N PRO A 97 10.29 -16.68 4.52
CA PRO A 97 10.56 -17.62 3.43
C PRO A 97 9.32 -18.03 2.64
N ARG A 98 8.23 -18.39 3.33
CA ARG A 98 6.93 -18.74 2.70
C ARG A 98 6.33 -17.64 1.82
N ALA A 99 6.51 -16.37 2.19
CA ALA A 99 6.02 -15.25 1.41
C ALA A 99 6.90 -15.02 0.17
N LEU A 100 8.22 -15.13 0.31
CA LEU A 100 9.14 -15.05 -0.81
C LEU A 100 8.93 -16.18 -1.82
N THR A 101 8.77 -17.42 -1.35
CA THR A 101 8.48 -18.57 -2.22
C THR A 101 7.15 -18.38 -2.95
N THR A 102 6.14 -17.81 -2.28
CA THR A 102 4.88 -17.47 -2.93
C THR A 102 5.07 -16.37 -3.97
N ALA A 103 5.76 -15.28 -3.64
CA ALA A 103 5.99 -14.18 -4.58
C ALA A 103 6.74 -14.64 -5.84
N ARG A 104 7.78 -15.48 -5.69
CA ARG A 104 8.53 -16.07 -6.81
C ARG A 104 7.67 -16.98 -7.69
N ALA A 105 6.66 -17.63 -7.12
CA ALA A 105 5.73 -18.44 -7.89
C ALA A 105 4.70 -17.59 -8.68
N LEU A 106 4.43 -16.36 -8.23
CA LEU A 106 3.40 -15.49 -8.79
C LEU A 106 3.95 -14.40 -9.72
N TYR A 107 5.22 -14.05 -9.59
CA TYR A 107 5.81 -12.90 -10.26
C TYR A 107 7.15 -13.24 -10.90
N GLN A 108 7.31 -12.87 -12.17
CA GLN A 108 8.51 -13.06 -12.96
C GLN A 108 9.27 -11.73 -13.02
N GLY A 109 10.15 -11.49 -12.06
CA GLY A 109 10.97 -10.28 -11.99
C GLY A 109 11.54 -10.03 -10.60
N ASP A 110 12.09 -8.84 -10.39
CA ASP A 110 12.67 -8.45 -9.11
C ASP A 110 11.59 -8.26 -8.04
N ILE A 111 11.74 -9.00 -6.94
CA ILE A 111 10.84 -8.93 -5.78
C ILE A 111 11.52 -8.09 -4.72
N GLU A 112 10.93 -6.94 -4.42
CA GLU A 112 11.39 -6.11 -3.33
C GLU A 112 10.96 -6.71 -1.99
N THR A 113 11.85 -6.78 -1.00
CA THR A 113 11.52 -7.38 0.30
C THR A 113 11.38 -6.34 1.40
N LEU A 114 10.28 -6.40 2.17
CA LEU A 114 10.02 -5.52 3.32
C LEU A 114 9.77 -6.33 4.59
N PRO A 115 10.67 -6.26 5.60
CA PRO A 115 10.41 -6.87 6.92
C PRO A 115 9.11 -6.39 7.57
N GLN A 116 8.68 -5.17 7.28
CA GLN A 116 7.44 -4.54 7.76
C GLN A 116 6.17 -5.30 7.35
N LEU A 117 6.24 -6.07 6.27
CA LEU A 117 5.13 -6.88 5.79
C LEU A 117 4.99 -8.20 6.54
N CYS A 118 5.94 -8.58 7.40
CA CYS A 118 5.83 -9.78 8.25
C CYS A 118 4.76 -9.61 9.33
N GLU A 119 4.23 -10.72 9.84
CA GLU A 119 3.50 -10.69 11.11
C GLU A 119 4.47 -10.32 12.25
N PRO A 120 3.99 -9.56 13.26
CA PRO A 120 4.84 -9.14 14.36
C PRO A 120 5.31 -10.34 15.17
N LYS A 121 6.61 -10.42 15.46
CA LYS A 121 7.15 -11.37 16.42
C LYS A 121 6.72 -10.92 17.82
N LEU A 122 5.81 -11.68 18.44
CA LEU A 122 5.30 -11.38 19.76
C LEU A 122 6.37 -11.72 20.82
N ASN A 123 6.39 -10.94 21.90
CA ASN A 123 7.25 -11.23 23.02
C ASN A 123 6.86 -12.57 23.66
N PRO A 124 7.82 -13.40 24.10
CA PRO A 124 7.52 -14.65 24.78
C PRO A 124 6.63 -14.42 26.00
N PHE A 125 5.60 -15.25 26.17
CA PHE A 125 4.81 -15.22 27.40
C PHE A 125 5.57 -15.92 28.52
N ARG A 126 5.73 -15.23 29.65
CA ARG A 126 6.29 -15.80 30.89
C ARG A 126 5.23 -16.62 31.62
N THR A 127 4.92 -17.79 31.07
CA THR A 127 3.84 -18.66 31.56
C THR A 127 4.33 -19.87 32.36
N GLY A 128 5.64 -19.96 32.62
CA GLY A 128 6.24 -21.11 33.31
C GLY A 128 5.93 -22.42 32.59
N ASP A 129 5.47 -23.41 33.35
CA ASP A 129 5.14 -24.75 32.86
C ASP A 129 3.70 -24.88 32.32
N LEU A 130 3.00 -23.77 32.09
CA LEU A 130 1.66 -23.80 31.52
C LEU A 130 1.70 -24.50 30.15
N ARG A 131 0.85 -25.50 30.00
CA ARG A 131 0.59 -26.17 28.73
C ARG A 131 -0.83 -25.89 28.31
N LEU A 132 -1.03 -25.65 27.03
CA LEU A 132 -2.34 -25.46 26.43
C LEU A 132 -2.40 -26.21 25.10
N PRO A 133 -3.58 -26.66 24.66
CA PRO A 133 -3.79 -27.03 23.27
C PRO A 133 -3.43 -25.87 22.33
N PHE A 134 -3.01 -26.16 21.10
CA PHE A 134 -2.62 -25.12 20.13
C PHE A 134 -3.71 -24.05 19.91
N ALA A 135 -4.98 -24.44 19.90
CA ALA A 135 -6.11 -23.51 19.83
C ALA A 135 -6.17 -22.56 21.03
N GLY A 136 -5.82 -23.05 22.23
CA GLY A 136 -5.71 -22.25 23.45
C GLY A 136 -4.61 -21.20 23.35
N TRP A 137 -3.42 -21.58 22.86
CA TRP A 137 -2.35 -20.62 22.59
C TRP A 137 -2.75 -19.55 21.58
N ARG A 138 -3.41 -19.94 20.48
CA ARG A 138 -3.94 -18.98 19.50
C ARG A 138 -4.93 -18.00 20.13
N MET A 139 -5.80 -18.48 21.02
CA MET A 139 -6.75 -17.62 21.74
C MET A 139 -6.03 -16.66 22.68
N LEU A 140 -5.05 -17.14 23.46
CA LEU A 140 -4.25 -16.31 24.36
C LEU A 140 -3.49 -15.20 23.61
N LEU A 141 -2.84 -15.55 22.50
CA LEU A 141 -2.14 -14.60 21.63
C LEU A 141 -3.10 -13.52 21.08
N ARG A 142 -4.27 -13.93 20.60
CA ARG A 142 -5.32 -12.99 20.14
C ARG A 142 -5.79 -12.08 21.26
N LEU A 143 -6.03 -12.62 22.45
CA LEU A 143 -6.51 -11.85 23.59
C LEU A 143 -5.47 -10.82 24.02
N ALA A 144 -4.21 -11.23 24.15
CA ALA A 144 -3.09 -10.33 24.47
C ALA A 144 -2.93 -9.20 23.44
N TRP A 145 -3.12 -9.52 22.15
CA TRP A 145 -3.11 -8.52 21.08
C TRP A 145 -4.28 -7.54 21.18
N MET A 146 -5.50 -8.04 21.42
CA MET A 146 -6.71 -7.21 21.52
C MET A 146 -6.69 -6.30 22.74
N THR A 147 -6.31 -6.82 23.91
CA THR A 147 -6.22 -6.04 25.15
C THR A 147 -5.00 -5.12 25.21
N SER A 148 -4.13 -5.19 24.20
CA SER A 148 -2.84 -4.47 24.18
C SER A 148 -2.08 -4.73 25.48
N HIS A 149 -2.04 -6.00 25.88
CA HIS A 149 -1.41 -6.45 27.11
C HIS A 149 -0.03 -5.82 27.23
N SER A 150 0.38 -5.44 28.45
CA SER A 150 1.60 -4.68 28.69
C SER A 150 2.83 -5.31 28.01
N SER A 151 2.89 -6.65 27.98
CA SER A 151 3.96 -7.41 27.33
C SER A 151 4.00 -7.31 25.80
N GLN A 152 2.92 -6.90 25.13
CA GLN A 152 2.82 -6.83 23.66
C GLN A 152 2.55 -5.41 23.13
N ARG A 153 2.37 -4.43 24.02
CA ARG A 153 1.93 -3.07 23.67
C ARG A 153 2.89 -2.36 22.72
N ASP A 154 4.19 -2.44 22.97
CA ASP A 154 5.19 -1.80 22.11
C ASP A 154 5.32 -2.51 20.77
N VAL A 155 5.29 -3.85 20.76
CA VAL A 155 5.27 -4.66 19.53
C VAL A 155 4.09 -4.27 18.64
N LYS A 156 2.89 -4.15 19.24
CA LYS A 156 1.69 -3.73 18.52
C LYS A 156 1.81 -2.30 18.00
N ARG A 157 2.30 -1.35 18.81
CA ARG A 157 2.47 0.05 18.38
C ARG A 157 3.41 0.14 17.18
N THR A 158 4.61 -0.45 17.30
CA THR A 158 5.61 -0.47 16.23
C THR A 158 5.05 -1.10 14.97
N PHE A 159 4.42 -2.26 15.07
CA PHE A 159 3.80 -2.94 13.93
C PHE A 159 2.75 -2.06 13.23
N LEU A 160 1.86 -1.42 13.97
CA LEU A 160 0.85 -0.53 13.38
C LEU A 160 1.48 0.67 12.69
N THR A 161 2.52 1.27 13.28
CA THR A 161 3.29 2.35 12.65
C THR A 161 3.96 1.90 11.35
N GLU A 162 4.57 0.72 11.32
CA GLU A 162 5.19 0.17 10.10
C GLU A 162 4.15 -0.12 9.01
N ILE A 163 2.97 -0.64 9.37
CA ILE A 163 1.87 -0.85 8.41
C ILE A 163 1.39 0.47 7.81
N GLU A 164 1.30 1.55 8.59
CA GLU A 164 0.96 2.86 8.05
C GLU A 164 2.03 3.36 7.07
N ARG A 165 3.32 3.23 7.42
CA ARG A 165 4.43 3.61 6.53
C ARG A 165 4.41 2.83 5.21
N VAL A 166 4.14 1.53 5.28
CA VAL A 166 3.97 0.69 4.07
C VAL A 166 2.77 1.16 3.25
N ALA A 167 1.65 1.48 3.89
CA ALA A 167 0.46 1.98 3.20
C ALA A 167 0.71 3.33 2.52
N ASP A 168 1.41 4.26 3.17
CA ASP A 168 1.82 5.55 2.58
C ASP A 168 2.66 5.31 1.33
N ARG A 169 3.68 4.47 1.45
CA ARG A 169 4.57 4.13 0.34
C ARG A 169 3.85 3.46 -0.83
N LEU A 170 2.89 2.57 -0.57
CA LEU A 170 2.07 1.96 -1.62
C LEU A 170 1.13 2.97 -2.29
N THR A 171 0.71 4.00 -1.56
CA THR A 171 -0.17 5.05 -2.08
C THR A 171 0.57 6.02 -2.99
N GLU A 172 1.84 6.25 -2.71
CA GLU A 172 2.76 7.07 -3.50
C GLU A 172 3.41 6.31 -4.67
N ALA A 173 3.19 5.00 -4.77
CA ALA A 173 3.76 4.18 -5.82
C ALA A 173 3.33 4.67 -7.23
N PRO A 174 4.27 4.74 -8.19
CA PRO A 174 3.94 5.13 -9.55
C PRO A 174 3.09 4.06 -10.25
N ASP A 175 3.37 2.79 -9.95
CA ASP A 175 2.87 1.63 -10.68
C ASP A 175 2.06 0.66 -9.82
N ASP A 176 1.24 -0.13 -10.50
CA ASP A 176 0.48 -1.23 -9.91
C ASP A 176 1.42 -2.20 -9.17
N THR A 177 1.06 -2.56 -7.94
CA THR A 177 1.96 -3.33 -7.08
C THR A 177 1.27 -4.58 -6.52
N LEU A 178 1.88 -5.74 -6.75
CA LEU A 178 1.53 -7.00 -6.09
C LEU A 178 2.27 -7.11 -4.76
N VAL A 179 1.54 -7.33 -3.67
CA VAL A 179 2.05 -7.40 -2.29
C VAL A 179 1.78 -8.78 -1.72
N VAL A 180 2.84 -9.52 -1.38
CA VAL A 180 2.74 -10.87 -0.79
C VAL A 180 3.10 -10.82 0.70
N SER A 181 2.12 -11.15 1.55
CA SER A 181 2.23 -10.96 3.00
C SER A 181 1.44 -12.04 3.77
N HIS A 182 1.04 -11.75 5.01
CA HIS A 182 0.43 -12.65 5.97
C HIS A 182 -0.97 -12.17 6.34
N ALA A 183 -1.79 -13.05 6.91
CA ALA A 183 -3.19 -12.73 7.20
C ALA A 183 -3.33 -11.52 8.15
N GLY A 184 -2.52 -11.47 9.23
CA GLY A 184 -2.55 -10.37 10.19
C GLY A 184 -2.17 -9.04 9.55
N SER A 185 -1.01 -8.99 8.89
CA SER A 185 -0.49 -7.78 8.22
C SER A 185 -1.43 -7.26 7.15
N MET A 186 -1.98 -8.14 6.30
CA MET A 186 -2.94 -7.76 5.28
C MET A 186 -4.23 -7.16 5.85
N MET A 187 -4.70 -7.62 7.01
CA MET A 187 -5.90 -7.07 7.66
C MET A 187 -5.70 -5.60 8.04
N PHE A 188 -4.57 -5.25 8.64
CA PHE A 188 -4.24 -3.88 9.02
C PHE A 188 -3.90 -3.02 7.80
N LEU A 189 -3.13 -3.58 6.86
CA LEU A 189 -2.79 -2.89 5.61
C LEU A 189 -4.04 -2.54 4.82
N ARG A 190 -5.00 -3.47 4.71
CA ARG A 190 -6.31 -3.20 4.11
C ARG A 190 -6.97 -1.99 4.74
N ARG A 191 -7.04 -1.90 6.08
CA ARG A 191 -7.66 -0.76 6.77
C ARG A 191 -6.93 0.53 6.46
N ALA A 192 -5.60 0.49 6.43
CA ALA A 192 -4.75 1.64 6.10
C ALA A 192 -4.98 2.11 4.65
N LEU A 193 -5.12 1.19 3.68
CA LEU A 193 -5.41 1.51 2.28
C LEU A 193 -6.81 2.12 2.10
N ILE A 194 -7.84 1.56 2.74
CA ILE A 194 -9.21 2.12 2.67
C ILE A 194 -9.22 3.58 3.18
N ARG A 195 -8.48 3.88 4.26
CA ARG A 195 -8.36 5.27 4.77
C ARG A 195 -7.66 6.22 3.80
N ARG A 196 -6.87 5.70 2.87
CA ARG A 196 -6.16 6.46 1.82
C ARG A 196 -6.95 6.55 0.51
N GLY A 197 -8.23 6.20 0.53
CA GLY A 197 -9.14 6.34 -0.61
C GLY A 197 -9.13 5.17 -1.58
N PHE A 198 -8.47 4.05 -1.25
CA PHE A 198 -8.61 2.83 -2.03
C PHE A 198 -9.98 2.19 -1.82
N THR A 199 -10.52 1.60 -2.88
CA THR A 199 -11.70 0.73 -2.85
C THR A 199 -11.26 -0.71 -3.13
N GLY A 200 -11.80 -1.68 -2.39
CA GLY A 200 -11.44 -3.09 -2.57
C GLY A 200 -12.23 -4.02 -1.67
N PRO A 201 -12.05 -5.35 -1.81
CA PRO A 201 -12.88 -6.34 -1.13
C PRO A 201 -12.72 -6.31 0.39
N ARG A 202 -13.77 -6.75 1.09
CA ARG A 202 -13.70 -7.07 2.53
C ARG A 202 -13.19 -8.50 2.72
N PHE A 203 -12.29 -8.68 3.68
CA PHE A 203 -11.93 -10.00 4.21
C PHE A 203 -11.62 -9.89 5.70
N GLY A 204 -11.96 -10.93 6.45
CA GLY A 204 -11.57 -11.09 7.86
C GLY A 204 -10.17 -11.68 7.95
N ILE A 205 -10.05 -12.95 7.57
CA ILE A 205 -8.77 -13.65 7.39
C ILE A 205 -8.58 -13.88 5.90
N ALA A 206 -7.49 -13.38 5.33
CA ALA A 206 -7.18 -13.61 3.92
C ALA A 206 -6.92 -15.11 3.66
N GLU A 207 -7.47 -15.62 2.57
CA GLU A 207 -7.21 -16.97 2.09
C GLU A 207 -5.79 -17.07 1.52
N CYS A 208 -5.08 -18.15 1.81
CA CYS A 208 -3.76 -18.41 1.24
C CYS A 208 -3.83 -18.43 -0.28
N GLY A 209 -2.93 -17.74 -0.98
CA GLY A 209 -2.86 -17.72 -2.43
C GLY A 209 -4.12 -17.21 -3.13
N ARG A 210 -4.83 -16.23 -2.55
CA ARG A 210 -5.92 -15.51 -3.19
C ARG A 210 -5.51 -14.05 -3.39
N LEU A 211 -5.78 -13.51 -4.57
CA LEU A 211 -5.58 -12.10 -4.90
C LEU A 211 -6.77 -11.24 -4.42
N TYR A 212 -6.46 -10.14 -3.74
CA TYR A 212 -7.40 -9.11 -3.34
C TYR A 212 -6.97 -7.77 -3.93
N VAL A 213 -7.71 -7.26 -4.92
CA VAL A 213 -7.34 -6.03 -5.62
C VAL A 213 -7.99 -4.81 -4.98
N PHE A 214 -7.18 -3.79 -4.74
CA PHE A 214 -7.59 -2.46 -4.28
C PHE A 214 -7.27 -1.45 -5.37
N THR A 215 -8.18 -0.52 -5.64
CA THR A 215 -8.01 0.50 -6.67
C THR A 215 -8.25 1.89 -6.11
N ARG A 216 -7.46 2.88 -6.53
CA ARG A 216 -7.69 4.29 -6.23
C ARG A 216 -7.74 5.08 -7.53
N GLY A 217 -8.77 5.90 -7.70
CA GLY A 217 -8.87 6.84 -8.81
C GLY A 217 -7.72 7.84 -8.81
N ALA A 218 -7.38 8.36 -9.99
CA ALA A 218 -6.40 9.43 -10.14
C ALA A 218 -6.92 10.77 -9.59
#